data_AF-A0A1C3NAS1-F1
#
_entry.id   AF-A0A1C3NAS1-F1
#
_cell.length_a   1.000
_cell.length_b   1.000
_cell.length_c   1.000
_cell.angle_alpha   90.00
_cell.angle_beta   90.00
_cell.angle_gamma   90.00
#
_symmetry.space_group_name_H-M   'P 1'
#
loop_
_entity.id
_entity.type
_entity.pdbx_description
1 polymer ?
#
loop_
_entity_poly.entity_id
_entity_poly.type
_entity_poly.pdbx_seq_one_letter_code
_entity_poly.pdbx_strand_id
1 'polypeptide(L)'
;MMTDVVEQNGGPARSGASGAAEEPPSSGSPADPAAGGPEGGTGPAGDLDDAANGRPGDRPVDAGTKEPVAAAQIVAIRERIDQIDQALIDLWQERASLSQQVGATRMASGGTRLVLSREREILERFRRALGADGTQLALLLLRAGRGPL
;
A
#
# COMPACT_ATOMS: atom_id res chain seq x y z
N MET A 1 -46.86 42.81 -33.51
CA MET A 1 -46.69 41.45 -34.07
C MET A 1 -46.15 40.61 -32.92
N MET A 2 -46.92 39.96 -32.03
CA MET A 2 -48.16 39.16 -32.11
C MET A 2 -48.06 37.94 -33.02
N THR A 3 -47.69 36.80 -32.41
CA THR A 3 -48.09 35.38 -32.63
C THR A 3 -47.31 34.58 -31.57
N ASP A 4 -47.81 34.22 -30.38
CA ASP A 4 -48.90 33.32 -29.99
C ASP A 4 -48.76 31.84 -30.41
N VAL A 5 -48.84 30.97 -29.39
CA VAL A 5 -49.76 29.80 -29.28
C VAL A 5 -49.25 28.36 -29.53
N VAL A 6 -49.46 27.54 -28.46
CA VAL A 6 -49.84 26.10 -28.34
C VAL A 6 -48.73 25.04 -28.37
N GLU A 7 -48.40 24.44 -27.21
CA GLU A 7 -49.04 23.28 -26.52
C GLU A 7 -48.95 21.94 -27.28
N GLN A 8 -48.40 20.90 -26.64
CA GLN A 8 -49.16 19.70 -26.18
C GLN A 8 -48.27 18.51 -25.79
N ASN A 9 -48.46 18.06 -24.54
CA ASN A 9 -48.59 16.69 -24.01
C ASN A 9 -47.92 15.47 -24.69
N GLY A 10 -47.22 14.69 -23.85
CA GLY A 10 -46.97 13.25 -24.03
C GLY A 10 -46.59 12.59 -22.70
N GLY A 11 -47.47 11.74 -22.17
CA GLY A 11 -47.43 11.16 -20.82
C GLY A 11 -46.46 9.97 -20.57
N PRO A 12 -46.66 9.21 -19.47
CA PRO A 12 -45.59 8.54 -18.72
C PRO A 12 -45.42 7.04 -19.03
N ALA A 13 -44.23 6.49 -18.78
CA ALA A 13 -43.99 5.05 -18.80
C ALA A 13 -42.96 4.56 -17.75
N ARG A 14 -43.52 3.94 -16.70
CA ARG A 14 -43.16 2.63 -16.09
C ARG A 14 -41.80 2.39 -15.42
N SER A 15 -41.88 2.23 -14.09
CA SER A 15 -41.60 1.00 -13.31
C SER A 15 -40.28 0.25 -13.56
N GLY A 16 -39.41 0.24 -12.54
CA GLY A 16 -38.31 -0.71 -12.41
C GLY A 16 -37.85 -0.89 -10.95
N ALA A 17 -38.26 -2.01 -10.36
CA ALA A 17 -37.58 -2.84 -9.36
C ALA A 17 -37.04 -2.24 -8.05
N SER A 18 -37.72 -2.62 -6.97
CA SER A 18 -37.28 -2.71 -5.57
C SER A 18 -36.29 -3.87 -5.36
N GLY A 19 -35.34 -3.72 -4.43
CA GLY A 19 -34.47 -4.80 -3.96
C GLY A 19 -33.37 -4.30 -3.02
N ALA A 20 -33.72 -4.06 -1.75
CA ALA A 20 -32.81 -3.70 -0.68
C ALA A 20 -32.04 -4.91 -0.12
N ALA A 21 -30.91 -4.62 0.51
CA ALA A 21 -29.94 -5.51 1.13
C ALA A 21 -30.47 -6.25 2.38
N GLU A 22 -29.86 -7.40 2.71
CA GLU A 22 -29.43 -7.77 4.07
C GLU A 22 -28.53 -9.02 4.11
N GLU A 23 -27.59 -9.01 5.07
CA GLU A 23 -26.50 -9.97 5.38
C GLU A 23 -26.95 -11.17 6.29
N PRO A 24 -26.08 -12.18 6.55
CA PRO A 24 -26.46 -13.52 7.02
C PRO A 24 -26.33 -13.74 8.54
N PRO A 25 -26.69 -14.96 9.03
CA PRO A 25 -25.91 -15.53 10.14
C PRO A 25 -25.59 -17.06 10.07
N SER A 26 -24.32 -17.37 10.36
CA SER A 26 -23.75 -18.39 11.28
C SER A 26 -24.48 -19.71 11.60
N SER A 27 -23.81 -20.84 11.36
CA SER A 27 -23.70 -22.05 12.24
C SER A 27 -22.81 -23.09 11.52
N GLY A 28 -22.01 -23.99 12.07
CA GLY A 28 -21.60 -24.42 13.42
C GLY A 28 -20.72 -25.68 13.22
N SER A 29 -19.66 -25.85 14.00
CA SER A 29 -18.78 -27.04 13.95
C SER A 29 -19.39 -28.23 14.73
N PRO A 30 -18.99 -29.47 14.44
CA PRO A 30 -18.36 -30.26 15.52
C PRO A 30 -17.19 -31.16 15.06
N ALA A 31 -16.47 -31.68 16.06
CA ALA A 31 -15.17 -32.36 16.04
C ALA A 31 -15.23 -33.90 15.86
N ASP A 32 -14.02 -34.48 15.70
CA ASP A 32 -13.55 -35.88 15.53
C ASP A 32 -14.15 -36.98 16.43
N PRO A 33 -13.88 -38.28 16.09
CA PRO A 33 -12.94 -39.04 16.93
C PRO A 33 -12.02 -40.09 16.25
N ALA A 34 -10.73 -40.03 16.63
CA ALA A 34 -9.78 -41.09 17.10
C ALA A 34 -9.74 -42.55 16.55
N ALA A 35 -8.52 -42.98 16.19
CA ALA A 35 -7.81 -44.27 16.54
C ALA A 35 -6.55 -44.39 15.61
N GLY A 36 -5.32 -44.79 15.96
CA GLY A 36 -4.70 -45.48 17.10
C GLY A 36 -3.84 -46.64 16.56
N GLY A 37 -2.51 -46.65 16.81
CA GLY A 37 -1.67 -47.88 16.70
C GLY A 37 -0.28 -47.74 16.07
N PRO A 38 0.80 -48.35 16.62
CA PRO A 38 2.21 -47.96 16.44
C PRO A 38 2.97 -48.88 15.45
N GLU A 39 4.26 -48.65 15.18
CA GLU A 39 5.37 -49.64 15.29
C GLU A 39 6.74 -48.95 15.01
N GLY A 40 7.71 -49.20 15.89
CA GLY A 40 9.10 -48.75 15.78
C GLY A 40 10.04 -49.83 15.24
N GLY A 41 11.25 -49.42 14.84
CA GLY A 41 12.30 -50.37 14.41
C GLY A 41 13.62 -49.71 13.96
N THR A 42 14.43 -49.29 14.94
CA THR A 42 15.89 -49.46 15.11
C THR A 42 16.88 -49.53 13.91
N GLY A 43 17.65 -48.43 13.71
CA GLY A 43 19.13 -48.33 13.49
C GLY A 43 19.80 -48.86 12.20
N PRO A 44 21.10 -48.56 11.91
CA PRO A 44 22.09 -47.79 12.70
C PRO A 44 22.98 -46.76 11.92
N ALA A 45 23.68 -45.93 12.70
CA ALA A 45 25.06 -45.41 12.56
C ALA A 45 25.62 -44.86 11.22
N GLY A 46 26.07 -43.60 11.31
CA GLY A 46 27.36 -43.15 10.75
C GLY A 46 27.32 -42.47 9.39
N ASP A 47 27.43 -41.14 9.38
CA ASP A 47 28.60 -40.51 8.77
C ASP A 47 28.79 -39.10 9.36
N LEU A 48 29.94 -38.94 10.00
CA LEU A 48 30.53 -37.68 10.44
C LEU A 48 31.38 -37.18 9.28
N ASP A 49 30.85 -36.29 8.46
CA ASP A 49 31.58 -35.40 7.55
C ASP A 49 30.53 -34.37 7.11
N ASP A 50 30.56 -33.10 7.50
CA ASP A 50 31.63 -32.18 7.21
C ASP A 50 31.45 -30.97 8.16
N ALA A 51 32.49 -30.72 8.94
CA ALA A 51 32.62 -29.51 9.73
C ALA A 51 32.83 -28.33 8.78
N ALA A 52 31.74 -27.81 8.18
CA ALA A 52 31.72 -26.51 7.55
C ALA A 52 31.74 -25.42 8.63
N ASN A 53 32.88 -25.35 9.32
CA ASN A 53 33.30 -24.28 10.19
C ASN A 53 33.55 -23.02 9.34
N GLY A 54 32.47 -22.44 8.81
CA GLY A 54 32.49 -21.12 8.19
C GLY A 54 32.65 -20.09 9.29
N ARG A 55 33.83 -19.48 9.38
CA ARG A 55 34.09 -18.30 10.23
C ARG A 55 32.93 -17.30 10.01
N PRO A 56 32.37 -16.65 11.04
CA PRO A 56 31.15 -15.81 10.92
C PRO A 56 31.25 -14.61 9.94
N GLY A 57 32.35 -14.44 9.21
CA GLY A 57 32.56 -13.39 8.22
C GLY A 57 32.68 -13.87 6.77
N ASP A 58 32.54 -15.16 6.47
CA ASP A 58 32.77 -15.70 5.10
C ASP A 58 31.50 -16.23 4.41
N ARG A 59 30.32 -15.98 4.99
CA ARG A 59 29.08 -16.27 4.25
C ARG A 59 28.95 -15.27 3.10
N PRO A 60 28.92 -15.72 1.83
CA PRO A 60 28.67 -14.83 0.72
C PRO A 60 27.38 -14.07 0.99
N VAL A 61 27.46 -12.74 0.98
CA VAL A 61 26.29 -11.87 0.92
C VAL A 61 25.41 -12.37 -0.24
N ASP A 62 24.18 -12.79 0.08
CA ASP A 62 23.27 -13.33 -0.93
C ASP A 62 22.79 -12.21 -1.85
N ALA A 63 23.62 -11.94 -2.86
CA ALA A 63 23.37 -11.00 -3.92
C ALA A 63 22.48 -11.62 -5.03
N GLY A 64 22.05 -12.89 -4.90
CA GLY A 64 21.27 -13.59 -5.91
C GLY A 64 22.04 -13.93 -7.19
N THR A 65 23.38 -13.81 -7.18
CA THR A 65 24.26 -14.14 -8.31
C THR A 65 25.45 -14.97 -7.85
N LYS A 66 25.88 -15.90 -8.71
CA LYS A 66 27.05 -16.76 -8.48
C LYS A 66 28.35 -16.13 -8.96
N GLU A 67 28.27 -15.01 -9.67
CA GLU A 67 29.44 -14.29 -10.19
C GLU A 67 29.90 -13.24 -9.16
N PRO A 68 31.13 -13.33 -8.64
CA PRO A 68 31.58 -12.54 -7.50
C PRO A 68 31.66 -11.03 -7.76
N VAL A 69 31.97 -10.61 -8.99
CA VAL A 69 32.04 -9.17 -9.33
C VAL A 69 30.63 -8.56 -9.34
N ALA A 70 29.67 -9.23 -9.97
CA ALA A 70 28.27 -8.85 -9.97
C ALA A 70 27.69 -8.85 -8.56
N ALA A 71 28.08 -9.81 -7.70
CA ALA A 71 27.65 -9.84 -6.31
C ALA A 71 28.10 -8.57 -5.56
N ALA A 72 29.37 -8.18 -5.70
CA ALA A 72 29.89 -6.96 -5.08
C ALA A 72 29.20 -5.69 -5.62
N GLN A 73 28.89 -5.62 -6.92
CA GLN A 73 28.16 -4.49 -7.51
C GLN A 73 26.74 -4.38 -6.99
N ILE A 74 26.02 -5.50 -6.87
CA ILE A 74 24.66 -5.54 -6.32
C ILE A 74 24.63 -5.04 -4.87
N VAL A 75 25.62 -5.44 -4.06
CA VAL A 75 25.73 -4.98 -2.67
C VAL A 75 25.90 -3.46 -2.61
N ALA A 76 26.82 -2.89 -3.40
CA ALA A 76 27.03 -1.44 -3.44
C ALA A 76 25.79 -0.67 -3.93
N ILE A 77 25.05 -1.22 -4.90
CA ILE A 77 23.79 -0.64 -5.38
C ILE A 77 22.73 -0.66 -4.27
N ARG A 78 22.59 -1.78 -3.54
CA ARG A 78 21.64 -1.90 -2.43
C ARG A 78 21.96 -0.93 -1.30
N GLU A 79 23.23 -0.80 -0.92
CA GLU A 79 23.65 0.22 0.05
C GLU A 79 23.25 1.64 -0.39
N ARG A 80 23.36 1.93 -1.69
CA ARG A 80 22.92 3.22 -2.22
C ARG A 80 21.40 3.38 -2.19
N ILE A 81 20.64 2.31 -2.45
CA ILE A 81 19.18 2.30 -2.32
C ILE A 81 18.79 2.57 -0.87
N ASP A 82 19.40 1.88 0.10
CA ASP A 82 19.11 2.05 1.52
C ASP A 82 19.31 3.50 1.99
N GLN A 83 20.36 4.17 1.50
CA GLN A 83 20.61 5.58 1.77
C GLN A 83 19.51 6.50 1.18
N ILE A 84 19.04 6.19 -0.04
CA ILE A 84 17.97 6.94 -0.68
C ILE A 84 16.65 6.71 0.07
N ASP A 85 16.37 5.48 0.48
CA ASP A 85 15.16 5.11 1.21
C ASP A 85 15.10 5.81 2.57
N GLN A 86 16.22 5.86 3.29
CA GLN A 86 16.29 6.62 4.54
C GLN A 86 16.02 8.11 4.30
N ALA A 87 16.62 8.70 3.27
CA ALA A 87 16.37 10.11 2.92
C ALA A 87 14.91 10.36 2.52
N LEU A 88 14.27 9.43 1.81
CA LEU A 88 12.85 9.51 1.47
C LEU A 88 11.95 9.44 2.71
N ILE A 89 12.28 8.57 3.67
CA ILE A 89 11.56 8.46 4.94
C ILE A 89 11.65 9.75 5.75
N ASP A 90 12.85 10.32 5.87
CA ASP A 90 13.08 11.56 6.63
C ASP A 90 12.30 12.73 6.01
N LEU A 91 12.42 12.90 4.68
CA LEU A 91 11.69 13.94 3.93
C LEU A 91 10.18 13.75 4.01
N TRP A 92 9.70 12.50 4.00
CA TRP A 92 8.28 12.18 4.14
C TRP A 92 7.75 12.67 5.49
N GLN A 93 8.44 12.32 6.58
CA GLN A 93 8.05 12.68 7.94
C GLN A 93 8.05 14.20 8.13
N GLU A 94 9.10 14.88 7.67
CA GLU A 94 9.19 16.34 7.71
C GLU A 94 8.04 16.99 6.96
N ARG A 95 7.79 16.56 5.71
CA ARG A 95 6.69 17.10 4.88
C ARG A 95 5.32 16.87 5.51
N ALA A 96 5.09 15.70 6.13
CA ALA A 96 3.85 15.40 6.82
C ALA A 96 3.65 16.34 8.02
N SER A 97 4.68 16.53 8.85
CA SER A 97 4.66 17.48 9.98
C SER A 97 4.35 18.91 9.53
N LEU A 98 5.03 19.40 8.49
CA LEU A 98 4.78 20.74 7.94
C LEU A 98 3.35 20.89 7.40
N SER A 99 2.83 19.84 6.75
CA SER A 99 1.45 19.84 6.23
C SER A 99 0.42 19.91 7.35
N GLN A 100 0.66 19.21 8.46
CA GLN A 100 -0.18 19.26 9.66
C GLN A 100 -0.15 20.65 10.30
N GLN A 101 1.04 21.25 10.45
CA GLN A 101 1.20 22.60 10.97
C GLN A 101 0.43 23.62 10.13
N VAL A 102 0.57 23.58 8.79
CA VAL A 102 -0.19 24.45 7.88
C VAL A 102 -1.70 24.27 8.06
N GLY A 103 -2.17 23.02 8.21
CA GLY A 103 -3.58 22.72 8.48
C GLY A 103 -4.06 23.31 9.81
N ALA A 104 -3.30 23.09 10.88
CA ALA A 104 -3.60 23.59 12.22
C ALA A 104 -3.65 25.12 12.26
N THR A 105 -2.65 25.80 11.69
CA THR A 105 -2.62 27.27 11.59
C THR A 105 -3.85 27.79 10.84
N ARG A 106 -4.19 27.19 9.70
CA ARG A 106 -5.35 27.61 8.91
C ARG A 106 -6.66 27.44 9.67
N MET A 107 -6.85 26.31 10.35
CA MET A 107 -8.06 26.08 11.16
C MET A 107 -8.13 27.04 12.35
N ALA A 108 -7.01 27.33 13.01
CA ALA A 108 -6.95 28.31 14.10
C ALA A 108 -7.35 29.72 13.66
N SER A 109 -7.16 30.05 12.38
CA SER A 109 -7.60 31.32 11.77
C SER A 109 -9.03 31.27 11.18
N GLY A 110 -9.82 30.23 11.48
CA GLY A 110 -11.19 30.07 10.96
C GLY A 110 -11.29 29.62 9.51
N GLY A 111 -10.17 29.18 8.91
CA GLY A 111 -10.11 28.67 7.55
C GLY A 111 -10.62 27.22 7.41
N THR A 112 -10.78 26.78 6.17
CA THR A 112 -11.20 25.41 5.86
C THR A 112 -10.12 24.39 6.23
N ARG A 113 -10.53 23.17 6.58
CA ARG A 113 -9.60 22.05 6.80
C ARG A 113 -8.72 21.80 5.56
N LEU A 114 -9.28 21.93 4.35
CA LEU A 114 -8.63 21.59 3.08
C LEU A 114 -8.76 22.71 2.04
N VAL A 115 -7.79 22.77 1.13
CA VAL A 115 -7.78 23.72 0.00
C VAL A 115 -7.63 22.93 -1.30
N LEU A 116 -8.76 22.66 -1.97
CA LEU A 116 -8.81 21.76 -3.14
C LEU A 116 -7.91 22.23 -4.29
N SER A 117 -7.79 23.53 -4.53
CA SER A 117 -6.88 24.08 -5.55
C SER A 117 -5.43 23.69 -5.27
N ARG A 118 -4.99 23.81 -4.00
CA ARG A 118 -3.64 23.43 -3.60
C ARG A 118 -3.41 21.93 -3.69
N GLU A 119 -4.39 21.10 -3.36
CA GLU A 119 -4.27 19.65 -3.52
C GLU A 119 -4.12 19.26 -4.99
N ARG A 120 -4.89 19.89 -5.88
CA ARG A 120 -4.77 19.70 -7.34
C ARG A 120 -3.38 20.08 -7.86
N GLU A 121 -2.80 21.19 -7.39
CA GLU A 121 -1.44 21.58 -7.76
C GLU A 121 -0.39 20.53 -7.34
N ILE A 122 -0.55 19.92 -6.17
CA ILE A 122 0.35 18.88 -5.67
C ILE A 122 0.22 17.63 -6.54
N LEU A 123 -1.02 17.16 -6.79
CA LEU A 123 -1.27 16.03 -7.67
C LEU A 123 -0.63 16.24 -9.04
N GLU A 124 -0.83 17.42 -9.63
CA GLU A 124 -0.29 17.75 -10.94
C GLU A 124 1.24 17.79 -10.96
N ARG A 125 1.86 18.32 -9.89
CA ARG A 125 3.31 18.34 -9.75
C ARG A 125 3.91 16.94 -9.80
N PHE A 126 3.35 16.01 -9.03
CA PHE A 126 3.85 14.64 -9.00
C PHE A 126 3.50 13.87 -10.27
N ARG A 127 2.30 14.07 -10.84
CA ARG A 127 1.91 13.48 -12.12
C ARG A 127 2.86 13.86 -13.25
N ARG A 128 3.29 15.12 -13.32
CA ARG A 128 4.25 15.60 -14.32
C ARG A 128 5.63 14.94 -14.16
N ALA A 129 6.05 14.68 -12.92
CA ALA A 129 7.37 14.13 -12.63
C ALA A 129 7.44 12.60 -12.77
N LEU A 130 6.39 11.90 -12.36
CA LEU A 130 6.38 10.43 -12.19
C LEU A 130 5.24 9.73 -12.94
N GLY A 131 4.45 10.46 -13.74
CA GLY A 131 3.33 9.89 -14.49
C GLY A 131 2.16 9.44 -13.60
N ALA A 132 1.58 8.28 -13.92
CA ALA A 132 0.44 7.74 -13.19
C ALA A 132 0.78 7.46 -11.71
N ASP A 133 1.96 6.88 -11.44
CA ASP A 133 2.43 6.55 -10.09
C ASP A 133 2.64 7.81 -9.24
N GLY A 134 3.02 8.92 -9.87
CA GLY A 134 3.10 10.22 -9.21
C GLY A 134 1.78 10.65 -8.58
N THR A 135 0.66 10.38 -9.25
CA THR A 135 -0.66 10.70 -8.71
C THR A 135 -0.93 9.88 -7.45
N GLN A 136 -0.59 8.59 -7.45
CA GLN A 136 -0.75 7.71 -6.29
C GLN A 136 0.13 8.16 -5.12
N LEU A 137 1.40 8.48 -5.40
CA LEU A 137 2.32 8.99 -4.38
C LEU A 137 1.80 10.30 -3.76
N ALA A 138 1.32 11.23 -4.58
CA ALA A 138 0.77 12.49 -4.09
C ALA A 138 -0.48 12.30 -3.21
N LEU A 139 -1.34 11.33 -3.51
CA LEU A 139 -2.49 10.99 -2.67
C LEU A 139 -2.05 10.47 -1.29
N LEU A 140 -1.05 9.59 -1.23
CA LEU A 140 -0.51 9.11 0.04
C LEU A 140 0.12 10.25 0.85
N LEU A 141 0.85 11.14 0.19
CA LEU A 141 1.45 12.34 0.78
C LEU A 141 0.42 13.34 1.33
N LEU A 142 -0.71 13.50 0.66
CA LEU A 142 -1.81 14.35 1.14
C LEU A 142 -2.47 13.72 2.37
N ARG A 143 -2.71 12.41 2.33
CA ARG A 143 -3.28 11.65 3.47
C ARG A 143 -2.41 11.74 4.72
N ALA A 144 -1.09 11.61 4.59
CA ALA A 144 -0.16 11.69 5.71
C ALA A 144 -0.20 13.05 6.44
N GLY A 145 -0.39 14.14 5.70
CA GLY A 145 -0.39 15.49 6.26
C GLY A 145 -1.73 15.95 6.85
N ARG A 146 -2.86 15.44 6.36
CA ARG A 146 -4.20 15.97 6.75
C ARG A 146 -5.16 14.94 7.31
N GLY A 147 -4.71 13.68 7.40
CA GLY A 147 -5.54 12.53 7.74
C GLY A 147 -6.44 12.06 6.58
N PRO A 148 -7.11 10.91 6.74
CA PRO A 148 -8.10 10.43 5.78
C PRO A 148 -9.27 11.42 5.62
N LEU A 149 -9.89 11.37 4.44
CA LEU A 149 -11.18 12.03 4.17
C LEU A 149 -12.31 11.19 4.73
#